data_AF-A0A959IB91-F1
#
_entry.id   AF-A0A959IB91-F1
#
_cell.length_a   1.000
_cell.length_b   1.000
_cell.length_c   1.000
_cell.angle_alpha   90.00
_cell.angle_beta   90.00
_cell.angle_gamma   90.00
#
_symmetry.space_group_name_H-M   'P 1'
#
loop_
_entity.id
_entity.type
_entity.pdbx_description
1 polymer ?
#
loop_
_entity_poly.entity_id
_entity_poly.type
_entity_poly.pdbx_seq_one_letter_code
_entity_poly.pdbx_strand_id
1 'polypeptide(L)'
;GETGIPEVEPPADDFQFNLAEVPQPSLELALGLRYALFRKGIWTPYLGAGYGLQFRLPVEITYEFTNSALGVDWKLEQAIRPDG
;
A
#
# COMPACT_ATOMS: atom_id res chain seq x y z
N GLY A 1 11.98 -6.01 16.42
CA GLY A 1 12.11 -5.25 15.18
C GLY A 1 10.74 -4.72 14.88
N GLU A 2 10.55 -3.41 15.04
CA GLU A 2 9.22 -2.79 14.98
C GLU A 2 8.74 -2.80 13.53
N THR A 3 7.79 -3.68 13.21
CA THR A 3 7.23 -3.87 11.87
C THR A 3 6.43 -2.67 11.38
N GLY A 4 6.30 -1.60 12.18
CA GLY A 4 5.49 -0.41 11.88
C GLY A 4 3.98 -0.66 11.87
N ILE A 5 3.54 -1.91 12.07
CA ILE A 5 2.15 -2.33 12.16
C ILE A 5 1.78 -2.31 13.65
N PRO A 6 0.78 -1.52 14.07
CA PRO A 6 0.36 -1.50 15.46
C PRO A 6 -0.20 -2.87 15.85
N GLU A 7 0.19 -3.33 17.04
CA GLU A 7 -0.36 -4.55 17.64
C GLU A 7 -1.76 -4.23 18.15
N VAL A 8 -2.73 -5.07 17.82
CA VAL A 8 -4.14 -4.87 18.20
C VAL A 8 -4.60 -6.08 18.99
N GLU A 9 -5.32 -5.83 20.09
CA GLU A 9 -5.86 -6.90 20.90
C GLU A 9 -6.90 -7.70 20.11
N PRO A 10 -6.87 -9.05 20.21
CA PRO A 10 -7.90 -9.88 19.60
C PRO A 10 -9.27 -9.59 20.22
N PRO A 11 -10.38 -9.83 19.49
CA PRO A 11 -11.73 -9.56 19.99
C PRO A 11 -12.10 -10.35 21.26
N ALA A 12 -11.49 -11.51 21.47
CA ALA A 12 -11.60 -12.36 22.66
C ALA A 12 -10.42 -13.36 22.71
N ASP A 13 -10.18 -13.97 23.87
CA ASP A 13 -9.05 -14.90 24.11
C ASP A 13 -9.01 -16.11 23.17
N ASP A 14 -10.16 -16.52 22.63
CA ASP A 14 -10.29 -17.68 21.75
C ASP A 14 -9.98 -17.36 20.27
N PHE A 15 -9.68 -16.09 19.94
CA PHE A 15 -9.34 -15.65 18.60
C PHE A 15 -7.83 -15.58 18.42
N GLN A 16 -7.33 -16.27 17.40
CA GLN A 16 -5.92 -16.23 17.02
C GLN A 16 -5.73 -15.25 15.87
N PHE A 17 -4.70 -14.41 15.98
CA PHE A 17 -4.26 -13.56 14.89
C PHE A 17 -3.79 -14.42 13.72
N ASN A 18 -4.30 -14.13 12.52
CA ASN A 18 -3.95 -14.85 11.30
C ASN A 18 -3.05 -13.99 10.41
N LEU A 19 -3.54 -12.83 9.97
CA LEU A 19 -2.88 -11.96 9.01
C LEU A 19 -3.24 -10.50 9.25
N ALA A 20 -2.31 -9.60 8.95
CA ALA A 20 -2.57 -8.17 8.78
C ALA A 20 -2.27 -7.79 7.33
N GLU A 21 -3.28 -7.37 6.58
CA GLU A 21 -3.13 -6.87 5.22
C GLU A 21 -2.97 -5.35 5.25
N VAL A 22 -1.91 -4.85 4.63
CA VAL A 22 -1.52 -3.43 4.66
C VAL A 22 -1.30 -2.94 3.21
N PRO A 23 -2.37 -2.64 2.45
CA PRO A 23 -2.23 -2.00 1.15
C PRO A 23 -1.54 -0.64 1.32
N GLN A 24 -0.48 -0.39 0.55
CA GLN A 24 0.22 0.90 0.55
C GLN A 24 -0.10 1.68 -0.73
N PRO A 25 -1.29 2.31 -0.83
CA PRO A 25 -1.62 3.14 -1.97
C PRO A 25 -0.72 4.38 -2.00
N SER A 26 -0.27 4.74 -3.20
CA SER A 26 0.45 5.99 -3.43
C SER A 26 -0.08 6.67 -4.68
N LEU A 27 -0.09 8.00 -4.65
CA LEU A 27 -0.43 8.84 -5.80
C LEU A 27 0.86 9.44 -6.35
N GLU A 28 1.16 9.15 -7.61
CA GLU A 28 2.30 9.72 -8.32
C GLU A 28 1.84 10.74 -9.36
N LEU A 29 2.39 11.96 -9.28
CA LEU A 29 2.20 13.01 -10.27
C LEU A 29 3.55 13.29 -10.93
N ALA A 30 3.64 13.08 -12.25
CA ALA A 30 4.87 13.31 -13.01
C ALA A 30 4.65 14.37 -14.09
N LEU A 31 5.55 15.35 -14.14
CA LEU A 31 5.63 16.38 -15.18
C LEU A 31 6.99 16.27 -15.84
N GLY A 32 7.02 16.11 -17.16
CA GLY A 32 8.29 15.94 -17.87
C GLY A 32 8.26 16.41 -19.31
N LEU A 33 9.44 16.81 -19.76
CA LEU A 33 9.75 17.09 -21.15
C LEU A 33 10.39 15.85 -21.77
N ARG A 34 10.08 15.59 -23.03
CA ARG A 34 10.71 14.52 -23.81
C ARG A 34 11.23 15.08 -25.12
N TYR A 35 12.45 14.71 -25.46
CA TYR A 35 13.10 15.03 -26.72
C TYR A 35 13.28 13.76 -27.54
N ALA A 36 12.67 13.70 -28.72
CA ALA A 36 12.86 12.60 -29.66
C ALA A 36 14.21 12.75 -30.36
N LEU A 37 15.08 11.75 -30.24
CA LEU A 37 16.46 11.84 -30.74
C LEU A 37 16.51 11.84 -32.27
N PHE A 38 15.72 11.00 -32.94
CA PHE A 38 15.65 10.92 -34.39
C PHE A 38 14.24 10.50 -34.85
N ARG A 39 13.72 11.07 -35.95
CA ARG A 39 12.40 10.74 -36.54
C ARG A 39 12.53 9.96 -37.86
N LYS A 40 13.25 8.84 -37.89
CA LYS A 40 13.32 7.97 -39.08
C LYS A 40 13.16 6.51 -38.72
N GLY A 41 12.08 5.89 -39.21
CA GLY A 41 11.79 4.46 -39.08
C GLY A 41 10.74 4.14 -38.02
N ILE A 42 10.55 2.85 -37.79
CA ILE A 42 9.54 2.29 -36.86
C ILE A 42 9.91 2.57 -35.39
N TRP A 43 11.19 2.86 -35.10
CA TRP A 43 11.69 3.06 -33.75
C TRP A 43 12.12 4.51 -33.52
N THR A 44 11.55 5.17 -32.50
CA THR A 44 11.84 6.57 -32.14
C THR A 44 12.26 6.65 -30.67
N PRO A 45 13.58 6.56 -30.38
CA PRO A 45 14.07 6.75 -29.02
C PRO A 45 13.91 8.20 -28.58
N TYR A 46 13.73 8.40 -27.27
CA TYR A 46 13.63 9.73 -26.67
C TYR A 46 14.42 9.81 -25.36
N LEU A 47 14.88 11.01 -25.04
CA LEU A 47 15.38 11.37 -23.71
C LEU A 47 14.33 12.20 -23.00
N GLY A 48 14.09 11.90 -21.73
CA GLY A 48 13.16 12.63 -20.90
C GLY A 48 13.86 13.29 -19.71
N ALA A 49 13.37 14.46 -19.32
CA ALA A 49 13.71 15.08 -18.04
C ALA A 49 12.41 15.57 -17.40
N GLY A 50 12.25 15.37 -16.09
CA GLY A 50 11.01 15.73 -15.42
C GLY A 50 11.12 15.72 -13.91
N TYR A 51 10.05 16.18 -13.28
CA TYR A 51 9.83 16.17 -11.85
C TYR A 51 8.68 15.22 -11.52
N GLY A 52 8.86 14.43 -10.48
CA GLY A 52 7.83 13.57 -9.91
C GLY A 52 7.51 14.01 -8.49
N LEU A 53 6.23 13.99 -8.14
CA LEU A 53 5.74 14.09 -6.76
C LEU A 53 5.08 12.76 -6.42
N GLN A 54 5.41 12.22 -5.26
CA GLN A 54 4.77 11.02 -4.73
C GLN A 54 4.12 11.35 -3.40
N PHE A 55 2.83 11.06 -3.29
CA PHE A 55 2.04 11.20 -2.07
C PHE A 55 1.73 9.81 -1.53
N ARG A 56 2.04 9.59 -0.26
CA ARG A 56 1.53 8.41 0.47
C ARG A 56 0.08 8.68 0.82
N LEU A 57 -0.80 7.78 0.42
CA LEU A 57 -2.22 7.88 0.75
C LEU A 57 -2.46 7.21 2.10
N PRO A 58 -3.58 7.55 2.79
CA PRO A 58 -4.01 6.82 3.97
C PRO A 58 -4.09 5.33 3.69
N VAL A 59 -3.66 4.55 4.67
CA VAL A 59 -3.61 3.10 4.60
C VAL A 59 -4.71 2.56 5.52
N GLU A 60 -5.50 1.63 5.01
CA GLU A 60 -6.39 0.82 5.84
C GLU A 60 -5.68 -0.50 6.12
N ILE A 61 -5.48 -0.83 7.40
CA ILE A 61 -4.97 -2.13 7.82
C ILE A 61 -6.16 -3.03 8.12
N THR A 62 -6.20 -4.19 7.49
CA THR A 62 -7.19 -5.22 7.76
C THR A 62 -6.54 -6.34 8.57
N TYR A 63 -6.96 -6.50 9.82
CA TYR A 63 -6.54 -7.59 10.67
C TYR A 63 -7.55 -8.73 10.59
N GLU A 64 -7.08 -9.92 10.28
CA GLU A 64 -7.88 -11.14 10.28
C GLU A 64 -7.55 -11.97 11.52
N PHE A 65 -8.61 -12.35 12.24
CA PHE A 65 -8.57 -13.24 13.39
C PHE A 65 -9.47 -14.44 13.13
N THR A 66 -9.03 -15.63 13.51
CA THR A 66 -9.83 -16.86 13.35
C THR A 66 -10.03 -17.52 14.70
N ASN A 67 -11.27 -17.92 14.99
CA ASN A 67 -11.60 -18.81 16.09
C ASN A 67 -11.79 -20.23 15.55
N SER A 68 -10.77 -21.06 15.70
CA SER A 68 -10.74 -22.44 15.19
C SER A 68 -11.75 -23.37 15.87
N ALA A 69 -12.21 -23.03 17.08
CA ALA A 69 -13.20 -23.82 17.82
C ALA A 69 -14.63 -23.59 17.30
N LEU A 70 -14.93 -22.38 16.81
CA LEU A 70 -16.25 -22.01 16.29
C LEU A 70 -16.29 -21.93 14.75
N GLY A 71 -15.13 -22.00 14.08
CA GLY A 71 -15.02 -21.84 12.63
C GLY A 71 -15.39 -20.44 12.16
N VAL A 72 -15.16 -19.41 12.99
CA VAL A 72 -15.55 -18.02 12.72
C VAL A 72 -14.31 -17.20 12.41
N ASP A 73 -14.35 -16.50 11.27
CA ASP A 73 -13.37 -15.50 10.88
C ASP A 73 -13.89 -14.10 11.22
N TRP A 74 -13.03 -13.28 11.80
CA TRP A 74 -13.30 -11.91 12.19
C TRP A 74 -12.32 -10.96 11.50
N LYS A 75 -12.84 -9.88 10.91
CA LYS A 75 -12.03 -8.84 10.26
C LYS A 75 -12.16 -7.52 11.00
N LEU A 76 -11.03 -6.90 11.30
CA LEU A 76 -10.97 -5.57 11.90
C LEU A 76 -10.25 -4.62 10.94
N GLU A 77 -10.95 -3.56 10.54
CA GLU A 77 -10.41 -2.53 9.65
C GLU A 77 -9.97 -1.31 10.48
N GLN A 78 -8.73 -0.88 10.31
CA GLN A 78 -8.17 0.29 10.98
C GLN A 78 -7.54 1.24 9.96
N ALA A 79 -8.10 2.44 9.85
CA ALA A 79 -7.53 3.48 9.00
C ALA A 79 -6.39 4.21 9.73
N ILE A 80 -5.20 4.23 9.10
CA ILE A 80 -4.02 4.94 9.57
C ILE A 80 -3.72 6.09 8.60
N ARG A 81 -3.62 7.31 9.14
CA ARG A 81 -3.14 8.46 8.37
C ARG A 81 -1.62 8.35 8.20
N PRO A 82 -1.09 8.74 7.04
CA PRO A 82 0.36 8.72 6.80
C PRO A 82 1.11 9.78 7.62
N ASP A 83 0.38 10.58 8.39
CA ASP A 83 0.87 11.66 9.22
C ASP A 83 0.63 11.24 10.69
N GLY A 84 1.72 10.89 11.39
CA GLY A 84 1.71 10.81 12.85
C GLY A 84 1.49 12.18 13.47
#